data_AF-A0A7V9F349-F1
#
_entry.id   AF-A0A7V9F349-F1
#
_cell.length_a   1.000
_cell.length_b   1.000
_cell.length_c   1.000
_cell.angle_alpha   90.00
_cell.angle_beta   90.00
_cell.angle_gamma   90.00
#
_symmetry.space_group_name_H-M   'P 1'
#
loop_
_entity.id
_entity.type
_entity.pdbx_description
1 polymer ?
#
loop_
_entity_poly.entity_id
_entity_poly.type
_entity_poly.pdbx_seq_one_letter_code
_entity_poly.pdbx_strand_id
1 'polypeptide(L)' 'MGKVSTIAGNARVSQRAQTLGDYLREQRRGAHLTLRQLADQAGVSNPYLSQIERG' A
#
# COMPACT_ATOMS: atom_id res chain seq x y z
N MET A 1 -10.37 -25.94 22.96
CA MET A 1 -9.85 -25.80 21.58
C MET A 1 -10.56 -24.64 20.90
N GLY A 2 -9.85 -23.67 20.32
CA GLY A 2 -10.51 -22.55 19.64
C GLY A 2 -9.62 -21.35 19.32
N LYS A 3 -8.63 -21.51 18.44
CA LYS A 3 -7.95 -20.39 17.77
C LYS A 3 -7.68 -20.75 16.30
N VAL A 4 -8.70 -20.61 15.45
CA VAL A 4 -8.57 -20.81 13.99
C VAL A 4 -9.06 -19.58 13.19
N SER A 5 -9.39 -18.46 13.84
CA SER A 5 -9.96 -17.28 13.14
C SER A 5 -8.95 -16.18 12.74
N THR A 6 -7.70 -16.20 13.23
CA THR A 6 -6.75 -15.08 13.05
C THR A 6 -6.10 -15.03 11.66
N ILE A 7 -5.84 -16.18 11.02
CA ILE A 7 -5.06 -16.25 9.78
C ILE A 7 -5.83 -15.65 8.59
N ALA A 8 -7.13 -15.92 8.49
CA ALA A 8 -7.98 -15.42 7.41
C ALA A 8 -8.27 -13.90 7.49
N GLY A 9 -8.09 -13.29 8.66
CA GLY A 9 -8.21 -11.83 8.83
C GLY A 9 -7.01 -11.10 8.23
N ASN A 10 -5.80 -11.54 8.59
CA ASN A 10 -4.57 -10.91 8.10
C ASN A 10 -4.40 -11.06 6.59
N ALA A 11 -4.72 -12.22 6.02
CA ALA A 11 -4.66 -12.43 4.58
C ALA A 11 -5.53 -11.43 3.79
N ARG A 12 -6.74 -11.12 4.29
CA ARG A 12 -7.64 -10.15 3.66
C ARG A 12 -7.11 -8.72 3.75
N VAL A 13 -6.46 -8.36 4.86
CA VAL A 13 -5.82 -7.05 5.02
C VAL A 13 -4.64 -6.91 4.06
N SER A 14 -3.76 -7.91 4.00
CA SER A 14 -2.62 -7.92 3.06
C SER A 14 -3.07 -7.84 1.60
N GLN A 15 -4.14 -8.55 1.22
CA GLN A 15 -4.69 -8.47 -0.13
C GLN A 15 -5.17 -7.05 -0.48
N ARG A 16 -5.87 -6.39 0.45
CA ARG A 16 -6.35 -5.01 0.26
C ARG A 16 -5.19 -4.02 0.17
N ALA A 17 -4.17 -4.20 1.00
CA ALA A 17 -2.96 -3.37 0.97
C ALA A 17 -2.22 -3.51 -0.37
N GLN A 18 -2.07 -4.73 -0.88
CA GLN A 18 -1.51 -4.98 -2.22
C GLN A 18 -2.32 -4.27 -3.31
N THR A 19 -3.64 -4.44 -3.33
CA THR A 19 -4.50 -3.77 -4.34
C THR A 19 -4.38 -2.24 -4.28
N LEU A 20 -4.31 -1.66 -3.09
CA LEU A 20 -4.10 -0.21 -2.93
C LEU A 20 -2.70 0.21 -3.41
N GLY A 21 -1.67 -0.56 -3.06
CA GLY A 21 -0.29 -0.32 -3.47
C GLY A 21 -0.12 -0.31 -4.98
N ASP A 22 -0.70 -1.30 -5.66
CA ASP A 22 -0.69 -1.40 -7.11
C ASP A 22 -1.38 -0.20 -7.77
N TYR A 23 -2.56 0.18 -7.26
CA TYR A 23 -3.31 1.34 -7.75
C TYR A 23 -2.51 2.64 -7.59
N LEU A 24 -1.94 2.90 -6.42
CA LEU A 24 -1.12 4.10 -6.18
C LEU A 24 0.10 4.13 -7.10
N ARG A 25 0.77 2.98 -7.29
CA ARG A 25 1.92 2.86 -8.18
C ARG A 25 1.56 3.12 -9.64
N GLU A 26 0.39 2.69 -10.09
CA GLU A 26 -0.13 3.00 -11.43
C GLU A 26 -0.43 4.48 -11.60
N GLN A 27 -1.20 5.09 -10.68
CA GLN A 27 -1.50 6.52 -10.71
C GLN A 27 -0.23 7.37 -10.72
N ARG A 28 0.74 7.03 -9.87
CA ARG A 28 2.03 7.71 -9.79
C ARG A 28 2.81 7.66 -11.10
N ARG A 29 2.90 6.48 -11.72
CA ARG A 29 3.59 6.29 -13.00
C ARG A 29 2.87 7.01 -14.14
N GLY A 30 1.54 6.96 -14.17
CA GLY A 30 0.72 7.69 -15.14
C GLY A 30 0.86 9.20 -15.03
N ALA A 31 1.05 9.72 -13.81
CA ALA A 31 1.33 11.13 -13.56
C ALA A 31 2.82 11.50 -13.73
N HIS A 32 3.70 10.56 -14.12
CA HIS A 32 5.15 10.74 -14.22
C HIS A 32 5.82 11.26 -12.94
N LEU A 33 5.29 10.87 -11.78
CA LEU A 33 5.83 11.26 -10.48
C LEU A 33 6.83 10.23 -9.95
N THR A 34 7.88 10.72 -9.32
CA THR A 34 8.71 9.92 -8.42
C THR A 34 7.93 9.59 -7.13
N LEU A 35 8.34 8.54 -6.42
CA LEU A 35 7.74 8.19 -5.14
C LEU A 35 7.79 9.35 -4.13
N ARG A 36 8.90 10.10 -4.12
CA ARG A 36 9.07 11.26 -3.26
C ARG A 36 8.09 12.37 -3.59
N GLN A 37 7.93 12.70 -4.87
CA GLN A 37 6.97 13.74 -5.28
C GLN A 37 5.54 13.39 -4.90
N LEU A 38 5.11 12.13 -5.09
CA LEU A 38 3.78 11.72 -4.65
C LEU A 38 3.64 11.77 -3.12
N ALA A 39 4.66 11.35 -2.37
CA ALA A 39 4.65 11.42 -0.90
C ALA A 39 4.53 12.87 -0.40
N ASP A 40 5.30 13.78 -1.00
CA ASP A 40 5.26 15.22 -0.68
C ASP A 40 3.88 15.81 -0.97
N GLN A 41 3.25 15.46 -2.11
CA GLN A 41 1.88 15.90 -2.46
C GLN A 41 0.80 15.33 -1.53
N ALA A 42 0.95 14.07 -1.10
CA ALA A 42 0.01 13.40 -0.22
C ALA A 42 0.19 13.77 1.27
N GLY A 43 1.23 14.52 1.62
CA GLY A 43 1.52 14.90 3.01
C GLY A 43 1.93 13.72 3.88
N VAL A 44 2.56 12.69 3.30
CA VAL A 44 3.03 11.49 4.01
C VAL A 44 4.53 11.29 3.82
N SER A 45 5.15 10.49 4.68
CA SER A 45 6.57 10.19 4.54
C SER A 45 6.82 9.26 3.35
N ASN A 46 7.96 9.46 2.66
CA ASN A 46 8.38 8.59 1.58
C ASN A 46 8.47 7.10 2.01
N PRO A 47 9.05 6.75 3.18
CA PRO A 47 9.06 5.36 3.66
C PRO A 47 7.66 4.75 3.82
N TYR A 48 6.69 5.52 4.32
CA TYR A 48 5.33 5.05 4.53
C TYR A 48 4.61 4.75 3.20
N LEU A 49 4.70 5.68 2.24
CA LEU A 49 4.14 5.44 0.91
C LEU A 49 4.83 4.26 0.19
N SER A 50 6.15 4.12 0.39
CA SER A 50 6.94 3.00 -0.12
C SER A 50 6.47 1.65 0.41
N GLN A 51 6.03 1.60 1.66
CA GLN A 51 5.46 0.39 2.26
C GLN A 51 4.13 0.03 1.61
N ILE A 52 3.25 1.00 1.40
CA ILE A 52 1.95 0.77 0.76
C ILE A 52 2.13 0.24 -0.66
N GLU A 53 3.02 0.81 -1.48
CA GLU A 53 3.28 0.35 -2.86
C GLU A 53 3.88 -1.06 -2.97
N ARG A 54 4.35 -1.65 -1.86
CA ARG A 54 4.92 -3.02 -1.82
C ARG A 54 4.00 -4.06 -1.19
N GLY A 55 2.97 -3.63 -0.45
CA GLY A 55 2.13 -4.50 0.38
C GLY A 55 2.68 -4.69 1.78
#